data_AF-A0A7X9F8M6-F1
#
_entry.id   AF-A0A7X9F8M6-F1
#
_cell.length_a   1.000
_cell.length_b   1.000
_cell.length_c   1.000
_cell.angle_alpha   90.00
_cell.angle_beta   90.00
_cell.angle_gamma   90.00
#
_symmetry.space_group_name_H-M   'P 1'
#
loop_
_entity.id
_entity.type
_entity.pdbx_description
1 polymer ?
#
loop_
_entity_poly.entity_id
_entity_poly.type
_entity_poly.pdbx_seq_one_letter_code
_entity_poly.pdbx_strand_id
1 'polypeptide(L)'
;METRNELTDKFSRLFSQTIPGIRASSFDLFNSEREKAMEKFLELGIPSRKNEAYKYTNLEPLFRHDYDSFFIPGQADFAKAERFKCDVTDLDSHGVILINGFYPTIADKIRELPGGVWVGSLNEAAKKFREVIEKHFGKYISGENDSLIHLNTALASDGVFLYVPRG
;
A
#
# COMPACT_ATOMS: atom_id res chain seq x y z
N MET A 1 -18.99 17.48 -15.36
CA MET A 1 -19.17 17.61 -13.89
C MET A 1 -19.79 16.33 -13.35
N GLU A 2 -20.82 15.78 -14.00
CA GLU A 2 -21.42 14.46 -13.68
C GLU A 2 -20.41 13.32 -13.59
N THR A 3 -19.50 13.19 -14.56
CA THR A 3 -18.61 12.02 -14.63
C THR A 3 -17.52 11.99 -13.57
N ARG A 4 -17.20 13.13 -12.94
CA ARG A 4 -16.26 13.19 -11.82
C ARG A 4 -16.93 12.69 -10.53
N ASN A 5 -18.23 12.96 -10.36
CA ASN A 5 -19.00 12.44 -9.22
C ASN A 5 -19.19 10.92 -9.32
N GLU A 6 -19.49 10.39 -10.52
CA GLU A 6 -19.64 8.93 -10.73
C GLU A 6 -18.40 8.14 -10.33
N LEU A 7 -17.20 8.65 -10.66
CA LEU A 7 -15.94 8.02 -10.30
C LEU A 7 -15.66 8.11 -8.80
N THR A 8 -15.86 9.28 -8.20
CA THR A 8 -15.73 9.45 -6.75
C THR A 8 -16.69 8.50 -5.99
N ASP A 9 -17.92 8.33 -6.46
CA ASP A 9 -18.91 7.39 -5.92
C ASP A 9 -18.50 5.92 -6.10
N LYS A 10 -17.86 5.57 -7.23
CA LYS A 10 -17.28 4.24 -7.46
C LYS A 10 -16.22 3.92 -6.40
N PHE A 11 -15.29 4.84 -6.13
CA PHE A 11 -14.23 4.62 -5.14
C PHE A 11 -14.73 4.67 -3.70
N SER A 12 -15.74 5.49 -3.39
CA SER A 12 -16.41 5.47 -2.08
C SER A 12 -17.08 4.10 -1.80
N ARG A 13 -17.77 3.53 -2.80
CA ARG A 13 -18.34 2.17 -2.70
C ARG A 13 -17.25 1.11 -2.56
N LEU A 14 -16.19 1.19 -3.36
CA LEU A 14 -15.06 0.27 -3.30
C LEU A 14 -14.43 0.26 -1.90
N PHE A 15 -14.17 1.44 -1.34
CA PHE A 15 -13.63 1.59 0.00
C PHE A 15 -14.54 0.94 1.05
N SER A 16 -15.84 1.26 1.02
CA SER A 16 -16.82 0.70 1.96
C SER A 16 -16.89 -0.83 1.91
N GLN A 17 -16.77 -1.43 0.73
CA GLN A 17 -16.81 -2.89 0.55
C GLN A 17 -15.53 -3.58 1.03
N THR A 18 -14.38 -2.93 0.88
CA THR A 18 -13.07 -3.55 1.07
C THR A 18 -12.49 -3.29 2.47
N ILE A 19 -12.83 -2.15 3.08
CA ILE A 19 -12.24 -1.71 4.35
C ILE A 19 -12.39 -2.72 5.51
N PRO A 20 -13.48 -3.49 5.67
CA PRO A 20 -13.57 -4.44 6.78
C PRO A 20 -12.49 -5.53 6.71
N GLY A 21 -12.18 -6.02 5.51
CA GLY A 21 -11.17 -7.06 5.31
C GLY A 21 -9.74 -6.53 5.44
N ILE A 22 -9.49 -5.30 4.97
CA ILE A 22 -8.20 -4.62 5.17
C ILE A 22 -7.95 -4.41 6.66
N ARG A 23 -8.94 -3.91 7.42
CA ARG A 23 -8.81 -3.69 8.86
C ARG A 23 -8.49 -4.95 9.64
N ALA A 24 -9.11 -6.07 9.27
CA ALA A 24 -8.86 -7.36 9.91
C ALA A 24 -7.42 -7.87 9.70
N SER A 25 -6.72 -7.40 8.66
CA SER A 25 -5.38 -7.85 8.28
C SER A 25 -4.28 -6.79 8.45
N SER A 26 -4.64 -5.57 8.85
CA SER A 26 -3.76 -4.41 9.01
C SER A 26 -3.63 -4.00 10.47
N PHE A 27 -2.48 -3.46 10.85
CA PHE A 27 -2.25 -2.95 12.20
C PHE A 27 -3.07 -1.66 12.49
N ASP A 28 -3.45 -1.45 13.74
CA ASP A 28 -4.37 -0.36 14.16
C ASP A 28 -3.85 1.04 13.81
N LEU A 29 -2.54 1.26 13.91
CA LEU A 29 -1.90 2.53 13.55
C LEU A 29 -2.19 2.93 12.09
N PHE A 30 -2.25 1.97 11.18
CA PHE A 30 -2.54 2.26 9.79
C PHE A 30 -4.04 2.44 9.58
N ASN A 31 -4.85 1.67 10.33
CA ASN A 31 -6.30 1.75 10.26
C ASN A 31 -6.84 3.13 10.68
N SER A 32 -6.18 3.83 11.62
CA SER A 32 -6.63 5.16 12.09
C SER A 32 -6.58 6.26 11.03
N GLU A 33 -5.79 6.07 9.96
CA GLU A 33 -5.59 7.09 8.93
C GLU A 33 -6.48 6.90 7.69
N ARG A 34 -7.14 5.75 7.56
CA ARG A 34 -7.78 5.35 6.31
C ARG A 34 -8.99 6.20 5.94
N GLU A 35 -9.87 6.49 6.90
CA GLU A 35 -11.04 7.32 6.67
C GLU A 35 -10.65 8.74 6.26
N LYS A 36 -9.73 9.36 7.01
CA LYS A 36 -9.25 10.71 6.70
C LYS A 36 -8.62 10.78 5.31
N ALA A 37 -7.84 9.76 4.95
CA ALA A 37 -7.24 9.66 3.64
C ALA A 37 -8.32 9.48 2.55
N MET A 38 -9.31 8.62 2.76
CA MET A 38 -10.40 8.45 1.79
C MET A 38 -11.21 9.74 1.64
N GLU A 39 -11.60 10.40 2.73
CA GLU A 39 -12.27 11.71 2.70
C GLU A 39 -11.48 12.73 1.88
N LYS A 40 -10.16 12.80 2.09
CA LYS A 40 -9.30 13.72 1.33
C LYS A 40 -9.20 13.37 -0.14
N PHE A 41 -9.16 12.08 -0.48
CA PHE A 41 -9.23 11.63 -1.87
C PHE A 41 -10.56 12.03 -2.53
N LEU A 42 -11.69 11.88 -1.84
CA LEU A 42 -13.01 12.24 -2.38
C LEU A 42 -13.13 13.77 -2.58
N GLU A 43 -12.56 14.57 -1.67
CA GLU A 43 -12.50 16.04 -1.79
C GLU A 43 -11.67 16.48 -3.00
N LEU A 44 -10.46 15.93 -3.15
CA LEU A 44 -9.55 16.26 -4.24
C LEU A 44 -9.99 15.66 -5.58
N GLY A 45 -10.66 14.51 -5.54
CA GLY A 45 -11.08 13.70 -6.69
C GLY A 45 -9.89 13.17 -7.50
N ILE A 46 -10.18 12.59 -8.67
CA ILE A 46 -9.16 12.03 -9.55
C ILE A 46 -8.29 13.16 -10.14
N PRO A 47 -6.96 12.99 -10.20
CA PRO A 47 -6.10 13.99 -10.80
C PRO A 47 -6.45 14.22 -12.26
N SER A 48 -6.53 15.49 -12.64
CA SER A 48 -6.75 15.91 -14.03
C SER A 48 -5.49 16.54 -14.60
N ARG A 49 -5.50 16.87 -15.90
CA ARG A 49 -4.42 17.65 -16.54
C ARG A 49 -4.20 19.06 -15.96
N LYS A 50 -5.09 19.52 -15.06
CA LYS A 50 -4.90 20.76 -14.30
C LYS A 50 -3.91 20.60 -13.14
N ASN A 51 -3.66 19.37 -12.69
CA ASN A 51 -2.68 19.07 -11.66
C ASN A 51 -1.30 19.06 -12.32
N GLU A 52 -0.35 19.84 -11.80
CA GLU A 52 0.97 20.01 -12.43
C GLU A 52 1.71 18.68 -12.62
N ALA A 53 1.67 17.80 -11.61
CA ALA A 53 2.25 16.46 -11.65
C ALA A 53 1.67 15.56 -12.77
N TYR A 54 0.45 15.86 -13.24
CA TYR A 54 -0.28 15.06 -14.22
C TYR A 54 -0.65 15.85 -15.48
N LYS A 55 -0.03 17.01 -15.72
CA LYS A 55 -0.35 17.91 -16.84
C LYS A 55 -0.34 17.21 -18.20
N TYR A 56 0.57 16.27 -18.38
CA TYR A 56 0.78 15.53 -19.62
C TYR A 56 0.19 14.11 -19.61
N THR A 57 -0.38 13.68 -18.48
CA THR A 57 -0.90 12.31 -18.30
C THR A 57 -2.39 12.36 -17.95
N ASN A 58 -3.25 11.92 -18.88
CA ASN A 58 -4.68 11.82 -18.58
C ASN A 58 -4.97 10.52 -17.82
N LEU A 59 -5.20 10.62 -16.51
CA LEU A 59 -5.47 9.46 -15.66
C LEU A 59 -6.94 9.01 -15.69
N GLU A 60 -7.87 9.88 -16.07
CA GLU A 60 -9.30 9.60 -16.00
C GLU A 60 -9.72 8.26 -16.67
N PRO A 61 -9.20 7.87 -17.85
CA PRO A 61 -9.54 6.58 -18.46
C PRO A 61 -9.13 5.38 -17.61
N LEU A 62 -8.02 5.45 -16.87
CA LEU A 62 -7.57 4.38 -15.99
C LEU A 62 -8.58 4.17 -14.87
N PHE A 63 -9.03 5.25 -14.23
CA PHE A 63 -9.98 5.16 -13.11
C PHE A 63 -11.39 4.75 -13.54
N ARG A 64 -11.75 4.94 -14.82
CA ARG A 64 -13.03 4.48 -15.39
C ARG A 64 -13.09 2.98 -15.60
N HIS A 65 -11.96 2.33 -15.85
CA HIS A 65 -11.93 0.90 -16.13
C HIS A 65 -12.49 0.09 -14.96
N ASP A 66 -13.25 -0.96 -15.26
CA ASP A 66 -13.75 -1.90 -14.27
C ASP A 66 -12.66 -2.94 -14.02
N TYR A 67 -11.96 -2.78 -12.90
CA TYR A 67 -10.93 -3.71 -12.45
C TYR A 67 -11.56 -4.75 -11.53
N ASP A 68 -11.07 -5.98 -11.65
CA ASP A 68 -11.30 -6.98 -10.62
C ASP A 68 -10.59 -6.55 -9.33
N SER A 69 -11.38 -6.50 -8.26
CA SER A 69 -10.96 -6.00 -6.95
C SER A 69 -10.28 -7.11 -6.15
N PHE A 70 -8.99 -7.37 -6.43
CA PHE A 70 -8.20 -8.35 -5.68
C PHE A 70 -7.45 -7.68 -4.52
N PHE A 71 -8.13 -7.54 -3.39
CA PHE A 71 -7.57 -6.83 -2.23
C PHE A 71 -7.04 -7.72 -1.12
N ILE A 72 -7.33 -9.03 -1.14
CA ILE A 72 -6.93 -9.96 -0.08
C ILE A 72 -6.50 -11.28 -0.72
N PRO A 73 -5.19 -11.54 -0.80
CA PRO A 73 -4.68 -12.81 -1.30
C PRO A 73 -5.11 -13.98 -0.42
N GLY A 74 -5.45 -15.11 -1.05
CA GLY A 74 -5.69 -16.37 -0.36
C GLY A 74 -4.39 -17.13 -0.08
N GLN A 75 -4.51 -18.24 0.65
CA GLN A 75 -3.36 -19.11 0.96
C GLN A 75 -2.65 -19.63 -0.29
N ALA A 76 -3.41 -19.96 -1.34
CA ALA A 76 -2.84 -20.44 -2.61
C ALA A 76 -2.00 -19.36 -3.30
N ASP A 77 -2.37 -18.10 -3.19
CA ASP A 77 -1.62 -16.97 -3.75
C ASP A 77 -0.28 -16.81 -3.02
N PHE A 78 -0.29 -16.84 -1.68
CA PHE A 78 0.94 -16.80 -0.89
C PHE A 78 1.88 -17.97 -1.22
N ALA A 79 1.36 -19.19 -1.27
CA ALA A 79 2.16 -20.35 -1.65
C ALA A 79 2.75 -20.23 -3.06
N LYS A 80 2.03 -19.60 -4.00
CA LYS A 80 2.54 -19.33 -5.35
C LYS A 80 3.66 -18.31 -5.35
N ALA A 81 3.55 -17.22 -4.58
CA ALA A 81 4.61 -16.22 -4.52
C ALA A 81 5.85 -16.68 -3.76
N GLU A 82 5.71 -17.49 -2.72
CA GLU A 82 6.88 -18.07 -2.04
C GLU A 82 7.70 -18.98 -2.95
N ARG A 83 7.06 -19.60 -3.95
CA ARG A 83 7.74 -20.40 -4.99
C ARG A 83 8.37 -19.55 -6.08
N PHE A 84 7.95 -18.29 -6.22
CA PHE A 84 8.52 -17.41 -7.21
C PHE A 84 9.95 -17.05 -6.79
N LYS A 85 10.90 -17.32 -7.69
CA LYS A 85 12.30 -16.94 -7.54
C LYS A 85 12.71 -16.20 -8.79
N CYS A 86 13.21 -14.98 -8.60
CA CYS A 86 13.77 -14.16 -9.66
C CYS A 86 15.14 -13.69 -9.18
N ASP A 87 16.08 -14.63 -9.15
CA ASP A 87 17.44 -14.35 -8.78
C ASP A 87 18.14 -13.69 -9.97
N VAL A 88 18.81 -12.58 -9.72
CA VAL A 88 19.65 -11.93 -10.73
C VAL A 88 21.00 -12.63 -10.73
N THR A 89 21.40 -13.17 -11.88
CA THR A 89 22.69 -13.85 -12.03
C THR A 89 23.82 -12.90 -11.62
N ASP A 90 24.80 -13.43 -10.87
CA ASP A 90 25.96 -12.71 -10.36
C ASP A 90 25.67 -11.55 -9.38
N LEU A 91 24.50 -11.55 -8.72
CA LEU A 91 24.15 -10.61 -7.66
C LEU A 91 23.82 -11.33 -6.35
N ASP A 92 24.68 -11.17 -5.35
CA ASP A 92 24.37 -11.60 -3.97
C ASP A 92 23.35 -10.64 -3.36
N SER A 93 22.12 -11.10 -3.14
CA SER A 93 21.02 -10.26 -2.69
C SER A 93 19.97 -11.00 -1.88
N HIS A 94 19.27 -10.26 -1.01
CA HIS A 94 18.09 -10.72 -0.31
C HIS A 94 16.83 -10.27 -1.03
N GLY A 95 16.20 -11.20 -1.77
CA GLY A 95 14.94 -10.93 -2.46
C GLY A 95 13.76 -10.67 -1.51
N VAL A 96 12.92 -9.71 -1.90
CA VAL A 96 11.61 -9.45 -1.30
C VAL A 96 10.58 -9.50 -2.41
N ILE A 97 9.49 -10.22 -2.19
CA ILE A 97 8.37 -10.34 -3.13
C ILE A 97 7.17 -9.67 -2.48
N LEU A 98 6.32 -9.05 -3.29
CA LEU A 98 5.01 -8.56 -2.89
C LEU A 98 3.96 -9.14 -3.84
N ILE A 99 2.81 -9.55 -3.31
CA ILE A 99 1.62 -9.85 -4.11
C ILE A 99 0.61 -8.73 -3.88
N ASN A 100 0.38 -7.87 -4.87
CA ASN A 100 -0.63 -6.80 -4.78
C ASN A 100 -0.50 -5.97 -3.47
N GLY A 101 0.74 -5.68 -3.07
CA GLY A 101 1.04 -4.93 -1.84
C GLY A 101 1.23 -5.78 -0.58
N PHE A 102 0.88 -7.07 -0.59
CA PHE A 102 1.05 -7.96 0.55
C PHE A 102 2.44 -8.60 0.58
N TYR A 103 3.04 -8.66 1.77
CA TYR A 103 4.23 -9.45 2.00
C TYR A 103 3.85 -10.93 2.08
N PRO A 104 4.21 -11.76 1.07
CA PRO A 104 3.67 -13.08 0.91
C PRO A 104 4.54 -14.07 1.64
N THR A 105 4.34 -14.19 2.95
CA THR A 105 4.87 -15.35 3.67
C THR A 105 3.86 -15.95 4.64
N ILE A 106 3.80 -17.28 4.64
CA ILE A 106 2.99 -18.09 5.56
C ILE A 106 3.71 -18.21 6.92
N ALA A 107 5.05 -18.13 6.92
CA ALA A 107 5.92 -18.11 8.11
C ALA A 107 6.97 -16.98 8.01
N ASP A 108 7.51 -16.52 9.13
CA ASP A 108 8.59 -15.51 9.22
C ASP A 108 8.37 -14.24 8.38
N LYS A 109 7.22 -13.60 8.62
CA LYS A 109 6.82 -12.32 8.00
C LYS A 109 7.74 -11.13 8.33
N ILE A 110 8.71 -11.31 9.22
CA ILE A 110 9.79 -10.36 9.46
C ILE A 110 11.04 -11.12 9.88
N ARG A 111 12.18 -10.79 9.26
CA ARG A 111 13.45 -11.50 9.49
C ARG A 111 14.60 -10.53 9.67
N GLU A 112 15.60 -10.97 10.42
CA GLU A 112 16.88 -10.29 10.57
C GLU A 112 17.88 -10.85 9.56
N LEU A 113 18.61 -9.95 8.92
CA LEU A 113 19.68 -10.20 7.97
C LEU A 113 21.03 -9.86 8.63
N PRO A 114 22.17 -10.30 8.04
CA PRO A 114 23.49 -9.91 8.53
C PRO A 114 23.63 -8.39 8.74
N GLY A 115 24.39 -8.01 9.78
CA GLY A 115 24.54 -6.60 10.16
C GLY A 115 23.37 -6.02 10.95
N GLY A 116 22.43 -6.85 11.42
CA GLY A 116 21.28 -6.44 12.23
C GLY A 116 20.19 -5.74 11.43
N VAL A 117 20.19 -5.89 10.11
CA VAL A 117 19.19 -5.31 9.20
C VAL A 117 17.89 -6.11 9.31
N TRP A 118 16.76 -5.44 9.42
CA TRP A 118 15.45 -6.08 9.49
C TRP A 118 14.65 -5.83 8.23
N VAL A 119 14.02 -6.88 7.68
CA VAL A 119 13.14 -6.79 6.51
C VAL A 119 11.89 -7.65 6.68
N GLY A 120 10.73 -7.17 6.21
CA GLY A 120 9.50 -7.93 6.31
C GLY A 120 8.23 -7.16 5.95
N SER A 121 7.10 -7.74 6.35
CA SER A 121 5.78 -7.13 6.35
C SER A 121 5.76 -5.86 7.20
N LEU A 122 5.20 -4.79 6.66
CA LEU A 122 4.97 -3.54 7.37
C LEU A 122 4.01 -3.74 8.56
N ASN A 123 2.99 -4.59 8.40
CA ASN A 123 2.06 -4.93 9.48
C ASN A 123 2.74 -5.66 10.65
N GLU A 124 3.61 -6.64 10.38
CA GLU A 124 4.36 -7.31 11.46
C GLU A 124 5.43 -6.40 12.06
N ALA A 125 6.05 -5.54 11.25
CA ALA A 125 6.97 -4.53 11.75
C ALA A 125 6.27 -3.53 12.69
N ALA A 126 5.01 -3.16 12.43
CA ALA A 126 4.26 -2.28 13.33
C ALA A 126 4.02 -2.89 14.73
N LYS A 127 3.97 -4.22 14.83
CA LYS A 127 3.89 -4.93 16.11
C LYS A 127 5.24 -4.94 16.84
N LYS A 128 6.33 -5.19 16.10
CA LYS A 128 7.67 -5.40 16.68
C LYS A 128 8.48 -4.11 16.87
N PHE A 129 8.38 -3.18 15.94
CA PHE A 129 9.13 -1.92 15.85
C PHE A 129 8.18 -0.71 15.95
N ARG A 130 7.18 -0.80 16.84
CA ARG A 130 6.09 0.16 16.95
C ARG A 130 6.57 1.60 17.04
N GLU A 131 7.52 1.89 17.92
CA GLU A 131 8.05 3.24 18.13
C GLU A 131 8.72 3.80 16.87
N VAL A 132 9.43 2.95 16.12
CA VAL A 132 10.06 3.33 14.85
C VAL A 132 8.99 3.66 13.82
N ILE A 133 7.97 2.80 13.67
CA ILE A 133 6.88 3.04 12.73
C ILE A 133 6.11 4.32 13.09
N GLU A 134 5.70 4.51 14.35
CA GLU A 134 5.00 5.72 14.80
C GLU A 134 5.85 6.99 14.63
N LYS A 135 7.17 6.86 14.72
CA LYS A 135 8.09 7.97 14.46
C LYS A 135 8.13 8.39 12.99
N HIS A 136 7.87 7.50 12.04
CA HIS A 136 8.17 7.72 10.62
C HIS A 136 6.96 7.63 9.68
N PHE A 137 5.96 6.83 10.01
CA PHE A 137 4.79 6.59 9.15
C PHE A 137 3.99 7.88 8.91
N GLY A 138 3.64 8.15 7.66
CA GLY A 138 2.86 9.32 7.25
C GLY A 138 3.59 10.67 7.32
N LYS A 139 4.84 10.75 7.80
CA LYS A 139 5.52 12.04 8.07
C LYS A 139 6.33 12.62 6.91
N TYR A 140 6.54 11.83 5.86
CA TYR A 140 7.41 12.20 4.72
C TYR A 140 6.63 12.44 3.44
N ILE A 141 5.30 12.49 3.53
CA ILE A 141 4.44 12.73 2.38
C ILE A 141 4.69 14.15 1.87
N SER A 142 5.23 14.26 0.65
CA SER A 142 5.34 15.52 -0.08
C SER A 142 4.17 15.64 -1.05
N GLY A 143 3.40 16.73 -0.96
CA GLY A 143 2.29 16.98 -1.87
C GLY A 143 0.94 16.51 -1.34
N GLU A 144 0.47 17.10 -0.25
CA GLU A 144 -0.86 16.84 0.35
C GLU A 144 -2.03 17.05 -0.62
N ASN A 145 -1.79 17.74 -1.74
CA ASN A 145 -2.75 17.97 -2.82
C ASN A 145 -2.76 16.86 -3.88
N ASP A 146 -1.90 15.84 -3.77
CA ASP A 146 -1.96 14.66 -4.63
C ASP A 146 -2.96 13.64 -4.07
N SER A 147 -4.10 13.51 -4.76
CA SER A 147 -5.16 12.59 -4.34
C SER A 147 -4.76 11.13 -4.40
N LEU A 148 -3.77 10.74 -5.22
CA LEU A 148 -3.36 9.33 -5.32
C LEU A 148 -2.64 8.84 -4.06
N ILE A 149 -1.94 9.74 -3.35
CA ILE A 149 -1.32 9.42 -2.06
C ILE A 149 -2.39 9.06 -1.04
N HIS A 150 -3.46 9.84 -1.01
CA HIS A 150 -4.60 9.62 -0.12
C HIS A 150 -5.36 8.34 -0.47
N LEU A 151 -5.56 8.06 -1.76
CA LEU A 151 -6.17 6.81 -2.20
C LEU A 151 -5.31 5.59 -1.81
N ASN A 152 -3.99 5.67 -1.98
CA ASN A 152 -3.07 4.61 -1.57
C ASN A 152 -3.11 4.42 -0.05
N THR A 153 -3.06 5.50 0.73
CA THR A 153 -3.11 5.44 2.20
C THR A 153 -4.41 4.80 2.70
N ALA A 154 -5.55 5.14 2.08
CA ALA A 154 -6.84 4.56 2.42
C ALA A 154 -6.91 3.04 2.16
N LEU A 155 -6.34 2.57 1.04
CA LEU A 155 -6.50 1.21 0.53
C LEU A 155 -5.28 0.29 0.72
N ALA A 156 -4.12 0.79 1.19
CA ALA A 156 -2.93 -0.03 1.36
C ALA A 156 -3.13 -1.08 2.45
N SER A 157 -3.03 -2.36 2.13
CA SER A 157 -3.30 -3.44 3.09
C SER A 157 -2.09 -3.88 3.90
N ASP A 158 -0.89 -3.79 3.32
CA ASP A 158 0.41 -4.08 3.94
C ASP A 158 1.50 -3.35 3.11
N GLY A 159 2.77 -3.66 3.37
CA GLY A 159 3.90 -3.20 2.56
C GLY A 159 5.21 -3.86 2.99
N VAL A 160 6.32 -3.25 2.59
CA VAL A 160 7.67 -3.66 3.01
C VAL A 160 8.17 -2.72 4.09
N PHE A 161 8.64 -3.30 5.18
CA PHE A 161 9.48 -2.65 6.17
C PHE A 161 10.94 -3.03 5.94
N LEU A 162 11.82 -2.04 5.98
CA LEU A 162 13.27 -2.20 5.97
C LEU A 162 13.87 -1.28 7.03
N TYR A 163 14.65 -1.84 7.95
CA TYR A 163 15.35 -1.09 8.98
C TYR A 163 16.83 -1.48 9.00
N VAL A 164 17.68 -0.45 8.94
CA VAL A 164 19.13 -0.60 9.01
C VAL A 164 19.59 0.08 10.30
N PRO A 165 20.22 -0.67 11.23
CA PRO A 165 20.71 -0.07 12.47
C PRO A 165 21.86 0.90 12.17
N ARG A 166 22.08 1.82 13.10
CA ARG A 166 23.24 2.72 13.03
C ARG A 166 24.53 1.90 13.13
N GLY A 167 25.47 2.14 12.21
CA GLY A 167 26.83 1.59 12.23
C GLY A 167 27.76 2.31 13.20
#